data_AF-A0A811UAD9-F1
#
_entry.id   AF-A0A811UAD9-F1
#
_cell.length_a   1.000
_cell.length_b   1.000
_cell.length_c   1.000
_cell.angle_alpha   90.00
_cell.angle_beta   90.00
_cell.angle_gamma   90.00
#
_symmetry.space_group_name_H-M   'P 1'
#
loop_
_entity.id
_entity.type
_entity.pdbx_description
1 polymer ?
#
loop_
_entity_poly.entity_id
_entity_poly.type
_entity_poly.pdbx_seq_one_letter_code
_entity_poly.pdbx_strand_id
1 'polypeptide(L)'
;MGLLIQRLSLQQVLEVSPEWKTNKSEAQYTWLEYDFRVTCDPHYYGAGCANLCRPRDDPFGHYTCSDGGEIICLTGWQGDYCDKEAAIVASSTTTVQPSLYALRIQPFVSS
;
A
#
# COMPACT_ATOMS: atom_id res chain seq x y z
N MET A 1 -29.32 42.14 18.99
CA MET A 1 -29.30 41.96 17.52
C MET A 1 -27.85 41.80 17.09
N GLY A 2 -27.49 40.73 16.39
CA GLY A 2 -26.11 40.51 15.90
C GLY A 2 -25.97 40.94 14.43
N LEU A 3 -24.89 41.65 14.11
CA LEU A 3 -24.52 42.03 12.73
C LEU A 3 -23.59 40.97 12.13
N LEU A 4 -23.82 40.60 10.87
CA LEU A 4 -22.93 39.71 10.12
C LEU A 4 -21.67 40.48 9.71
N ILE A 5 -20.49 39.97 10.09
CA ILE A 5 -19.19 40.62 9.81
C ILE A 5 -18.70 40.28 8.39
N GLN A 6 -18.65 39.00 8.02
CA GLN A 6 -18.19 38.54 6.71
C GLN A 6 -18.85 37.19 6.36
N ARG A 7 -19.09 36.95 5.06
CA ARG A 7 -19.52 35.66 4.52
C ARG A 7 -18.58 35.26 3.39
N LEU A 8 -18.19 33.99 3.38
CA LEU A 8 -17.31 33.41 2.38
C LEU A 8 -17.96 32.18 1.74
N SER A 9 -17.88 32.06 0.43
CA SER A 9 -18.28 30.89 -0.34
C SER A 9 -17.22 30.62 -1.38
N LEU A 10 -16.69 29.40 -1.41
CA LEU A 10 -15.54 29.01 -2.22
C LEU A 10 -15.88 27.76 -3.00
N GLN A 11 -15.39 27.69 -4.23
CA GLN A 11 -15.45 26.49 -5.06
C GLN A 11 -14.02 26.19 -5.53
N GLN A 12 -13.48 25.06 -5.08
CA GLN A 12 -12.12 24.64 -5.42
C GLN A 12 -12.06 23.11 -5.48
N VAL A 13 -11.19 22.61 -6.35
CA VAL A 13 -10.83 21.20 -6.40
C VAL A 13 -9.60 21.01 -5.51
N LEU A 14 -9.66 20.03 -4.61
CA LEU A 14 -8.55 19.69 -3.72
C LEU A 14 -8.30 18.19 -3.77
N GLU A 15 -7.03 17.82 -3.88
CA GLU A 15 -6.57 16.43 -3.81
C GLU A 15 -6.48 15.96 -2.36
N VAL A 16 -6.52 14.65 -2.17
CA VAL A 16 -6.28 14.03 -0.86
C VAL A 16 -4.83 14.31 -0.44
N SER A 17 -4.64 14.89 0.74
CA SER A 17 -3.31 15.20 1.28
C SER A 17 -3.33 15.31 2.81
N PRO A 18 -2.28 14.83 3.50
CA PRO A 18 -2.14 15.08 4.94
C PRO A 18 -1.84 16.55 5.26
N GLU A 19 -1.33 17.30 4.28
CA GLU A 19 -0.90 18.70 4.44
C GLU A 19 -2.09 19.66 4.48
N TRP A 20 -1.99 20.67 5.34
CA TRP A 20 -2.97 21.74 5.43
C TRP A 20 -2.82 22.72 4.27
N LYS A 21 -3.96 23.13 3.69
CA LYS A 21 -3.99 24.23 2.73
C LYS A 21 -4.47 25.50 3.43
N THR A 22 -3.54 26.42 3.61
CA THR A 22 -3.81 27.74 4.20
C THR A 22 -4.25 28.74 3.16
N ASN A 23 -5.40 29.35 3.40
CA ASN A 23 -5.97 30.38 2.55
C ASN A 23 -6.36 31.61 3.39
N LYS A 24 -6.47 32.75 2.72
CA LYS A 24 -6.91 34.02 3.31
C LYS A 24 -7.96 34.66 2.42
N SER A 25 -9.04 35.15 3.02
CA SER A 25 -10.05 35.99 2.37
C SER A 25 -9.97 37.39 2.95
N GLU A 26 -9.60 38.35 2.11
CA GLU A 26 -9.54 39.76 2.47
C GLU A 26 -10.83 40.47 2.07
N ALA A 27 -11.35 41.31 2.97
CA ALA A 27 -12.44 42.24 2.72
C ALA A 27 -11.98 43.66 3.10
N GLN A 28 -12.82 44.65 2.82
CA GLN A 28 -12.45 46.06 2.95
C GLN A 28 -11.98 46.47 4.35
N TYR A 29 -12.50 45.83 5.41
CA TYR A 29 -12.20 46.18 6.81
C TYR A 29 -11.91 44.96 7.69
N THR A 30 -11.79 43.78 7.10
CA THR A 30 -11.62 42.52 7.83
C THR A 30 -10.91 41.50 6.95
N TRP A 31 -10.33 40.48 7.57
CA TRP A 31 -9.75 39.33 6.88
C TRP A 31 -10.07 38.05 7.63
N LEU A 32 -10.18 36.96 6.89
CA LEU A 32 -10.42 35.62 7.40
C LEU A 32 -9.32 34.69 6.89
N GLU A 33 -8.48 34.20 7.80
CA GLU A 33 -7.52 33.13 7.52
C GLU A 33 -8.16 31.79 7.91
N TYR A 34 -8.01 30.79 7.06
CA TYR A 34 -8.63 29.50 7.25
C TYR A 34 -7.80 28.40 6.59
N ASP A 35 -7.74 27.27 7.28
CA ASP A 35 -7.05 26.07 6.83
C ASP A 35 -8.05 24.94 6.65
N PHE A 36 -7.89 24.18 5.57
CA PHE A 36 -8.64 22.94 5.37
C PHE A 36 -7.76 21.93 4.63
N ARG A 37 -8.08 20.65 4.82
CA ARG A 37 -7.45 19.52 4.13
C ARG A 37 -8.49 18.46 3.85
N VAL A 38 -8.19 17.59 2.88
CA VAL A 38 -9.00 16.42 2.55
C VAL A 38 -8.16 15.19 2.87
N THR A 39 -8.62 14.39 3.82
CA THR A 39 -7.97 13.15 4.23
C THR A 39 -8.98 12.00 4.13
N CYS A 40 -8.49 10.81 3.83
CA CYS A 40 -9.35 9.63 3.81
C CYS A 40 -9.67 9.13 5.22
N ASP A 41 -10.84 8.51 5.35
CA ASP A 41 -11.17 7.73 6.52
C ASP A 41 -10.24 6.51 6.64
N PRO A 42 -10.11 5.92 7.84
CA PRO A 42 -9.30 4.73 8.03
C PRO A 42 -9.67 3.63 7.03
N HIS A 43 -8.65 3.03 6.41
CA HIS A 43 -8.76 1.95 5.42
C HIS A 43 -9.27 2.36 4.04
N TYR A 44 -9.44 3.66 3.78
CA TYR A 44 -9.71 4.20 2.46
C TYR A 44 -8.48 4.90 1.91
N TYR A 45 -8.21 4.68 0.63
CA TYR A 45 -6.98 5.12 -0.04
C TYR A 45 -7.27 5.63 -1.45
N GLY A 46 -6.21 6.12 -2.10
CA GLY A 46 -6.24 6.60 -3.48
C GLY A 46 -6.90 7.97 -3.65
N ALA A 47 -6.93 8.43 -4.91
CA ALA A 47 -7.59 9.67 -5.27
C ALA A 47 -9.09 9.57 -4.95
N GLY A 48 -9.60 10.51 -4.15
CA GLY A 48 -11.01 10.55 -3.74
C GLY A 48 -11.42 9.49 -2.71
N CYS A 49 -10.49 8.78 -2.08
CA CYS A 49 -10.78 7.84 -0.99
C CYS A 49 -11.73 6.70 -1.38
N ALA A 50 -11.64 6.23 -2.64
CA ALA A 50 -12.52 5.19 -3.17
C ALA A 50 -11.98 3.77 -2.98
N ASN A 51 -10.68 3.60 -2.73
CA ASN A 51 -10.05 2.29 -2.60
C ASN A 51 -10.17 1.81 -1.15
N LEU A 52 -11.05 0.85 -0.88
CA LEU A 52 -11.18 0.24 0.44
C LEU A 52 -10.21 -0.95 0.59
N CYS A 53 -9.32 -0.88 1.57
CA CYS A 53 -8.48 -2.01 1.96
C CYS A 53 -8.33 -2.09 3.48
N ARG A 54 -8.82 -3.19 4.07
CA ARG A 54 -8.63 -3.50 5.48
C ARG A 54 -7.70 -4.70 5.61
N PRO A 55 -6.54 -4.57 6.27
CA PRO A 55 -5.67 -5.71 6.52
C PRO A 55 -6.44 -6.85 7.17
N ARG A 56 -6.15 -8.08 6.74
CA ARG A 56 -6.84 -9.29 7.20
C ARG A 56 -5.84 -10.43 7.30
N ASP A 57 -5.96 -11.22 8.36
CA ASP A 57 -5.16 -12.43 8.57
C ASP A 57 -6.05 -13.46 9.28
N ASP A 58 -6.98 -14.03 8.53
CA ASP A 58 -7.98 -14.97 8.99
C ASP A 58 -8.34 -15.97 7.85
N PRO A 59 -9.20 -16.97 8.05
CA PRO A 59 -9.51 -17.97 7.02
C PRO A 59 -10.05 -17.42 5.68
N PHE A 60 -10.44 -16.14 5.62
CA PHE A 60 -10.94 -15.48 4.42
C PHE A 60 -9.90 -14.56 3.75
N GLY A 61 -8.64 -14.55 4.20
CA GLY A 61 -7.56 -13.84 3.52
C GLY A 61 -6.40 -13.46 4.43
N HIS A 62 -5.21 -13.45 3.84
CA HIS A 62 -3.94 -13.20 4.52
C HIS A 62 -3.15 -12.09 3.78
N TYR A 63 -3.46 -10.84 4.10
CA TYR A 63 -2.91 -9.69 3.40
C TYR A 63 -2.82 -8.40 4.24
N THR A 64 -1.90 -7.55 3.83
CA THR A 64 -1.80 -6.15 4.25
C THR A 64 -2.24 -5.22 3.12
N CYS A 65 -2.28 -3.91 3.40
CA CYS A 65 -2.64 -2.89 2.43
C CYS A 65 -1.43 -2.02 2.13
N SER A 66 -1.22 -1.69 0.85
CA SER A 66 -0.26 -0.67 0.44
C SER A 66 -0.73 0.74 0.81
N ASP A 67 0.12 1.74 0.59
CA ASP A 67 -0.25 3.15 0.70
C ASP A 67 -1.31 3.57 -0.34
N GLY A 68 -1.42 2.84 -1.46
CA GLY A 68 -2.44 3.03 -2.51
C GLY A 68 -3.76 2.30 -2.23
N GLY A 69 -3.79 1.45 -1.20
CA GLY A 69 -4.92 0.58 -0.88
C GLY A 69 -4.97 -0.70 -1.72
N GLU A 70 -3.87 -1.10 -2.33
CA GLU A 70 -3.76 -2.42 -2.98
C GLU A 70 -3.57 -3.52 -1.93
N ILE A 71 -4.14 -4.70 -2.21
CA ILE A 71 -3.97 -5.91 -1.40
C ILE A 71 -2.56 -6.46 -1.63
N ILE A 72 -1.80 -6.65 -0.55
CA ILE A 72 -0.47 -7.26 -0.56
C ILE A 72 -0.53 -8.57 0.22
N CYS A 73 -0.38 -9.70 -0.46
CA CYS A 73 -0.39 -11.01 0.18
C CYS A 73 0.78 -11.18 1.15
N LEU A 74 0.49 -11.79 2.30
CA LEU A 74 1.51 -12.27 3.21
C LEU A 74 2.32 -13.41 2.58
N THR A 75 3.53 -13.63 3.07
CA THR A 75 4.40 -14.71 2.58
C THR A 75 3.69 -16.06 2.66
N GLY A 76 3.69 -16.79 1.54
CA GLY A 76 3.01 -18.09 1.44
C GLY A 76 1.54 -18.01 1.02
N TRP A 77 1.04 -16.83 0.66
CA TRP A 77 -0.33 -16.62 0.19
C TRP A 77 -0.39 -16.00 -1.20
N GLN A 78 -1.43 -16.30 -1.96
CA GLN A 78 -1.67 -15.81 -3.32
C GLN A 78 -3.17 -15.77 -3.65
N GLY A 79 -3.50 -15.24 -4.84
CA GLY A 79 -4.87 -15.00 -5.29
C GLY A 79 -5.31 -13.57 -5.01
N ASP A 80 -6.44 -13.15 -5.60
CA ASP A 80 -6.89 -11.75 -5.55
C ASP A 80 -7.20 -11.26 -4.13
N TYR A 81 -7.52 -12.18 -3.22
CA TYR A 81 -7.80 -11.91 -1.80
C TYR A 81 -6.82 -12.63 -0.85
N CYS A 82 -5.72 -13.17 -1.40
CA CYS A 82 -4.69 -13.88 -0.62
C CYS A 82 -5.29 -15.00 0.25
N ASP A 83 -6.25 -15.72 -0.30
CA ASP A 83 -7.05 -16.77 0.33
C ASP A 83 -6.56 -18.18 -0.04
N LYS A 84 -5.52 -18.26 -0.87
CA LYS A 84 -4.91 -19.52 -1.31
C LYS A 84 -3.48 -19.59 -0.86
N GLU A 85 -3.09 -20.72 -0.29
CA GLU A 85 -1.69 -21.00 -0.01
C GLU A 85 -0.92 -21.00 -1.34
N ALA A 86 0.11 -20.16 -1.42
CA ALA A 86 1.08 -20.24 -2.47
C ALA A 86 1.80 -21.56 -2.28
N ALA A 87 1.67 -22.46 -3.27
CA ALA A 87 2.56 -23.59 -3.34
C ALA A 87 3.97 -23.01 -3.31
N ILE A 88 4.74 -23.33 -2.26
CA ILE A 88 6.19 -23.28 -2.43
C ILE A 88 6.41 -24.12 -3.68
N VAL A 89 6.84 -23.51 -4.77
CA VAL A 89 7.68 -24.26 -5.68
C VAL A 89 8.86 -24.59 -4.78
N ALA A 90 8.78 -25.73 -4.09
CA ALA A 90 9.96 -26.48 -3.78
C ALA A 90 10.63 -26.55 -5.14
N SER A 91 11.63 -25.69 -5.35
CA SER A 91 12.58 -25.85 -6.43
C SER A 91 12.85 -27.33 -6.40
N SER A 92 12.33 -28.01 -7.43
CA SER A 92 12.23 -29.45 -7.50
C SER A 92 13.51 -29.96 -6.88
N THR A 93 13.43 -30.72 -5.78
CA THR A 93 14.59 -31.44 -5.27
C THR A 93 15.26 -31.99 -6.50
N THR A 94 16.41 -31.41 -6.90
CA THR A 94 17.13 -31.91 -8.05
C THR A 94 17.56 -33.27 -7.57
N THR A 95 16.77 -34.28 -7.92
CA THR A 95 17.20 -35.65 -7.94
C THR A 95 18.46 -35.58 -8.78
N VAL A 96 19.62 -35.58 -8.11
CA VAL A 96 20.87 -35.90 -8.76
C VAL A 96 20.65 -37.31 -9.26
N GLN A 97 20.20 -37.45 -10.51
CA GLN A 97 20.28 -38.70 -11.22
C GLN A 97 21.76 -39.06 -11.23
N PRO A 98 22.20 -40.17 -10.63
CA PRO A 98 23.55 -40.65 -10.85
C PRO A 98 23.53 -41.30 -12.24
N SER A 99 23.65 -40.49 -13.29
CA SER A 99 23.96 -41.01 -14.62
C SER A 99 25.45 -41.31 -14.67
N LEU A 100 25.77 -42.57 -14.34
CA LEU A 100 26.81 -43.41 -14.91
C LEU A 100 27.57 -42.79 -16.09
N TYR A 101 28.61 -41.99 -15.87
CA TYR A 101 29.79 -41.78 -16.74
C TYR A 101 30.79 -40.93 -15.93
N ALA A 102 31.66 -41.56 -15.16
CA ALA A 102 33.08 -41.74 -15.52
C ALA A 102 33.91 -40.44 -15.48
N LEU A 103 34.55 -40.15 -14.35
CA LEU A 103 35.95 -39.73 -14.34
C LEU A 103 36.63 -40.28 -13.08
N ARG A 104 37.51 -41.26 -13.28
CA ARG A 104 38.40 -41.82 -12.26
C ARG A 104 39.78 -41.27 -12.57
N ILE A 105 40.31 -40.37 -11.76
CA ILE A 105 41.72 -39.96 -11.81
C ILE A 105 42.31 -40.14 -10.41
N GLN A 106 43.43 -40.87 -10.37
CA GLN A 106 44.07 -41.48 -9.20
C GLN A 106 44.81 -40.45 -8.32
N PRO A 107 45.11 -40.77 -7.04
CA PRO A 107 45.90 -39.91 -6.19
C PRO A 107 47.37 -39.85 -6.68
N PHE A 108 47.89 -38.64 -6.87
CA PHE A 108 49.33 -38.42 -6.99
C PHE A 108 49.89 -38.15 -5.59
N VAL A 109 50.59 -39.15 -5.05
CA VAL A 109 51.53 -38.99 -3.94
C VAL A 109 52.91 -39.17 -4.53
N SER A 110 53.78 -38.15 -4.42
CA SER A 110 55.21 -38.41 -4.31
C SER A 110 55.99 -37.24 -3.71
N SER A 111 56.74 -37.60 -2.66
CA SER A 111 57.95 -37.02 -2.05
C SER A 111 57.85 -35.70 -1.30
#